data_AF-A0A956C9W5-F1
#
_entry.id   AF-A0A956C9W5-F1
#
_cell.length_a   1.000
_cell.length_b   1.000
_cell.length_c   1.000
_cell.angle_alpha   90.00
_cell.angle_beta   90.00
_cell.angle_gamma   90.00
#
_symmetry.space_group_name_H-M   'P 1'
#
loop_
_entity.id
_entity.type
_entity.pdbx_description
1 polymer ?
#
loop_
_entity_poly.entity_id
_entity_poly.type
_entity_poly.pdbx_seq_one_letter_code
_entity_poly.pdbx_strand_id
1 'polypeptide(L)'
;MKRWLLLLPVLLFAALDTPRDATACGGPDYGDFGALAPLNATLSELVMPEAEWASWGNARMPELRFLYPFEKAEPKKAELAWKLAHEDLTKAAPPAMAPLDDAMTRDDLPAIDREARRIVSELLDMPAALASEHATLFWRAVELAELRPVLAKVSPTARRDYLRGATGAPLPPILDKALDARRAEPGKNSQPVPITKGHPRAASLELWAVFRELRDKVPNGYRESIKKHVAPSTFQHIRQGFEKWRKAHPTHPLVDYARLAELRVAYLSGDDAAAWQILLDMYPRHYGRVISEMRFLRVQGVEPTAAQVDALADPVLIAAVANDDTVTPPRFSRWWRLAGTAPNQQNLKERLLAWVATQKGPLPKEFPKQPASISPLAGKLGAIAWLRSGQPKRAEKTLAKTAADPLQARLLVKTRLDLGQAEQAAKTPGLSPDVRRYIVSVLLPTVALVRLQKSKNLELASDARLEHAARLARSGRWKDAAKLMDRVDPGRAALYRHAAELTRQGAWLELARFFEDQRGRLFFGDNTAFYRGVSSRWESLSGSKEAKQIQGALVRSTERWLALEAYTRWLVAHPNDPDARDVLGEADGVYSRLTNFGGGEWFFWSKYQKQSPTIARLRKVGKAIRAHSL
;
A
#
# COMPACT_ATOMS: atom_id res chain seq x y z
N MET A 1 27.20 -11.11 -64.13
CA MET A 1 26.31 -12.26 -63.77
C MET A 1 25.93 -12.15 -62.30
N LYS A 2 24.62 -12.19 -62.04
CA LYS A 2 23.87 -12.54 -60.81
C LYS A 2 24.51 -12.29 -59.43
N ARG A 3 23.85 -11.72 -58.41
CA ARG A 3 22.75 -10.75 -58.19
C ARG A 3 22.54 -10.78 -56.66
N TRP A 4 22.61 -9.61 -55.99
CA TRP A 4 21.83 -9.16 -54.80
C TRP A 4 22.06 -9.88 -53.45
N LEU A 5 22.20 -9.21 -52.30
CA LEU A 5 21.46 -8.03 -51.80
C LEU A 5 22.35 -6.98 -51.08
N LEU A 6 22.05 -5.72 -51.37
CA LEU A 6 22.47 -4.49 -50.70
C LEU A 6 21.26 -3.92 -49.92
N LEU A 7 21.58 -3.27 -48.79
CA LEU A 7 21.10 -1.97 -48.31
C LEU A 7 19.60 -1.62 -48.12
N LEU A 8 19.42 -0.94 -46.97
CA LEU A 8 18.59 0.23 -46.65
C LEU A 8 17.11 0.04 -46.24
N PRO A 9 16.63 0.93 -45.34
CA PRO A 9 15.37 0.90 -44.62
C PRO A 9 14.26 1.60 -45.40
N VAL A 10 13.01 1.16 -45.20
CA VAL A 10 11.81 1.86 -45.66
C VAL A 10 10.76 1.83 -44.56
N LEU A 11 10.50 3.03 -44.06
CA LEU A 11 9.29 3.49 -43.40
C LEU A 11 8.09 3.42 -44.37
N LEU A 12 6.91 3.11 -43.81
CA LEU A 12 5.54 3.32 -44.33
C LEU A 12 5.00 2.43 -45.48
N PHE A 13 4.09 1.52 -45.11
CA PHE A 13 2.68 1.49 -45.55
C PHE A 13 1.87 0.99 -44.34
N ALA A 14 1.22 1.86 -43.59
CA ALA A 14 -0.18 2.24 -43.77
C ALA A 14 -1.18 1.12 -43.41
N ALA A 15 -1.86 1.35 -42.28
CA ALA A 15 -3.26 1.02 -42.05
C ALA A 15 -3.71 -0.43 -42.32
N LEU A 16 -3.50 -1.27 -41.32
CA LEU A 16 -4.67 -1.97 -40.76
C LEU A 16 -4.90 -1.36 -39.38
N ASP A 17 -5.62 -0.23 -39.38
CA ASP A 17 -6.59 0.07 -38.34
C ASP A 17 -7.53 -1.15 -38.27
N THR A 18 -7.14 -2.18 -37.54
CA THR A 18 -8.16 -2.73 -36.65
C THR A 18 -8.42 -1.60 -35.67
N PRO A 19 -9.66 -1.11 -35.55
CA PRO A 19 -9.96 -0.26 -34.41
C PRO A 19 -9.40 -1.00 -33.22
N ARG A 20 -8.50 -0.34 -32.48
CA ARG A 20 -8.27 -0.68 -31.08
C ARG A 20 -9.67 -0.90 -30.55
N ASP A 21 -10.05 -2.15 -30.32
CA ASP A 21 -11.17 -2.42 -29.47
C ASP A 21 -10.75 -1.74 -28.19
N ALA A 22 -11.28 -0.53 -28.00
CA ALA A 22 -11.36 0.12 -26.73
C ALA A 22 -12.13 -0.90 -25.91
N THR A 23 -11.39 -1.82 -25.28
CA THR A 23 -11.85 -2.50 -24.09
C THR A 23 -12.15 -1.34 -23.16
N ALA A 24 -13.43 -0.95 -23.16
CA ALA A 24 -13.93 0.12 -22.35
C ALA A 24 -13.37 -0.11 -20.95
N CYS A 25 -12.46 0.78 -20.53
CA CYS A 25 -11.81 0.71 -19.24
C CYS A 25 -12.93 0.63 -18.19
N GLY A 26 -13.18 -0.59 -17.68
CA GLY A 26 -14.55 -0.91 -17.27
C GLY A 26 -14.74 -2.34 -16.78
N GLY A 27 -13.74 -2.89 -16.09
CA GLY A 27 -13.86 -4.18 -15.40
C GLY A 27 -14.91 -4.15 -14.27
N PRO A 28 -15.13 -5.29 -13.57
CA PRO A 28 -16.10 -5.43 -12.46
C PRO A 28 -15.94 -4.41 -11.31
N ASP A 29 -14.86 -3.63 -11.30
CA ASP A 29 -14.51 -2.60 -10.31
C ASP A 29 -15.36 -1.32 -10.38
N TYR A 30 -16.15 -1.09 -11.44
CA TYR A 30 -16.92 0.16 -11.59
C TYR A 30 -18.19 0.25 -10.74
N GLY A 31 -18.65 -0.86 -10.18
CA GLY A 31 -19.74 -0.88 -9.22
C GLY A 31 -19.25 -1.22 -7.82
N ASP A 32 -18.06 -0.73 -7.41
CA ASP A 32 -17.43 -1.03 -6.12
C ASP A 32 -18.42 -0.77 -4.97
N PHE A 33 -19.14 -1.84 -4.60
CA PHE A 33 -20.03 -1.80 -3.47
C PHE A 33 -19.28 -1.89 -2.15
N GLY A 34 -17.93 -1.87 -2.16
CA GLY A 34 -16.97 -1.73 -1.05
C GLY A 34 -17.29 -2.54 0.21
N ALA A 35 -18.37 -2.16 0.90
CA ALA A 35 -19.04 -2.92 1.94
C ALA A 35 -19.44 -4.36 1.55
N LEU A 36 -19.63 -4.64 0.25
CA LEU A 36 -19.98 -5.98 -0.23
C LEU A 36 -18.80 -6.76 -0.80
N ALA A 37 -17.64 -6.11 -0.92
CA ALA A 37 -16.42 -6.76 -1.38
C ALA A 37 -15.93 -7.79 -0.35
N PRO A 38 -15.17 -8.82 -0.77
CA PRO A 38 -14.48 -9.69 0.17
C PRO A 38 -13.59 -8.88 1.12
N LEU A 39 -13.53 -9.27 2.40
CA LEU A 39 -12.70 -8.57 3.39
C LEU A 39 -11.23 -8.44 2.97
N ASN A 40 -10.74 -9.38 2.16
CA ASN A 40 -9.38 -9.34 1.63
C ASN A 40 -9.14 -8.14 0.71
N ALA A 41 -10.13 -7.70 -0.08
CA ALA A 41 -10.01 -6.51 -0.92
C ALA A 41 -9.88 -5.25 -0.05
N THR A 42 -10.77 -5.11 0.94
CA THR A 42 -10.71 -4.02 1.92
C THR A 42 -9.44 -4.04 2.76
N LEU A 43 -8.94 -5.22 3.11
CA LEU A 43 -7.68 -5.37 3.84
C LEU A 43 -6.49 -4.95 2.98
N SER A 44 -6.47 -5.34 1.70
CA SER A 44 -5.46 -4.89 0.76
C SER A 44 -5.46 -3.35 0.64
N GLU A 45 -6.62 -2.69 0.57
CA GLU A 45 -6.71 -1.21 0.59
C GLU A 45 -6.24 -0.56 1.90
N LEU A 46 -6.29 -1.26 3.04
CA LEU A 46 -5.81 -0.73 4.32
C LEU A 46 -4.32 -0.94 4.54
N VAL A 47 -3.81 -2.06 4.02
CA VAL A 47 -2.43 -2.50 4.21
C VAL A 47 -1.54 -2.00 3.05
N MET A 48 -2.14 -1.67 1.91
CA MET A 48 -1.55 -0.92 0.80
C MET A 48 -2.01 0.54 0.92
N PRO A 49 -1.12 1.52 1.03
CA PRO A 49 -1.48 2.90 1.34
C PRO A 49 -2.22 3.59 0.19
N GLU A 50 -2.93 4.68 0.53
CA GLU A 50 -3.74 5.54 -0.36
C GLU A 50 -2.98 6.09 -1.59
N ALA A 51 -3.73 6.72 -2.50
CA ALA A 51 -3.29 7.24 -3.79
C ALA A 51 -2.05 8.15 -3.79
N GLU A 52 -1.77 8.88 -2.70
CA GLU A 52 -0.51 9.66 -2.58
C GLU A 52 0.73 8.74 -2.60
N TRP A 53 0.62 7.50 -2.09
CA TRP A 53 1.74 6.58 -1.90
C TRP A 53 1.80 5.56 -3.04
N ALA A 54 0.68 5.32 -3.73
CA ALA A 54 0.62 4.59 -4.99
C ALA A 54 1.49 5.22 -6.09
N SER A 55 1.76 6.53 -6.01
CA SER A 55 2.68 7.23 -6.92
C SER A 55 4.15 6.78 -6.78
N TRP A 56 4.51 6.09 -5.70
CA TRP A 56 5.89 5.66 -5.38
C TRP A 56 6.21 4.20 -5.79
N GLY A 57 5.23 3.49 -6.34
CA GLY A 57 5.37 2.12 -6.85
C GLY A 57 5.44 1.04 -5.76
N ASN A 58 4.82 -0.11 -6.04
CA ASN A 58 4.74 -1.27 -5.11
C ASN A 58 6.09 -1.81 -4.63
N ALA A 59 7.20 -1.53 -5.34
CA ALA A 59 8.54 -2.02 -5.00
C ALA A 59 9.17 -1.33 -3.77
N ARG A 60 8.78 -0.08 -3.43
CA ARG A 60 9.35 0.67 -2.30
C ARG A 60 8.67 0.38 -0.95
N MET A 61 7.59 -0.41 -0.96
CA MET A 61 6.75 -0.69 0.22
C MET A 61 7.47 -1.39 1.39
N PRO A 62 8.30 -2.44 1.19
CA PRO A 62 9.02 -3.09 2.29
C PRO A 62 10.03 -2.17 2.96
N GLU A 63 10.70 -1.36 2.17
CA GLU A 63 11.71 -0.40 2.62
C GLU A 63 11.10 0.74 3.45
N LEU A 64 10.00 1.31 2.97
CA LEU A 64 9.24 2.33 3.69
C LEU A 64 8.69 1.77 5.01
N ARG A 65 8.14 0.54 4.98
CA ARG A 65 7.73 -0.17 6.20
C ARG A 65 8.90 -0.41 7.15
N PHE A 66 10.14 -0.48 6.69
CA PHE A 66 11.25 -0.59 7.60
C PHE A 66 11.65 0.76 8.22
N LEU A 67 11.75 1.83 7.42
CA LEU A 67 12.26 3.13 7.90
C LEU A 67 11.23 3.97 8.66
N TYR A 68 9.95 3.90 8.31
CA TYR A 68 8.90 4.76 8.86
C TYR A 68 8.80 4.75 10.41
N PRO A 69 8.92 3.61 11.12
CA PRO A 69 8.93 3.60 12.58
C PRO A 69 10.04 4.47 13.17
N PHE A 70 11.23 4.46 12.56
CA PHE A 70 12.39 5.25 13.02
C PHE A 70 12.21 6.74 12.72
N GLU A 71 11.65 7.10 11.56
CA GLU A 71 11.32 8.50 11.22
C GLU A 71 10.31 9.09 12.20
N LYS A 72 9.28 8.33 12.59
CA LYS A 72 8.30 8.80 13.57
C LYS A 72 8.85 8.87 14.99
N ALA A 73 9.75 7.94 15.36
CA ALA A 73 10.28 7.90 16.71
C ALA A 73 11.38 8.93 16.97
N GLU A 74 12.29 9.10 16.01
CA GLU A 74 13.51 9.90 16.15
C GLU A 74 13.79 10.65 14.83
N PRO A 75 12.91 11.58 14.41
CA PRO A 75 12.94 12.18 13.07
C PRO A 75 14.29 12.80 12.73
N LYS A 76 14.90 13.52 13.68
CA LYS A 76 16.23 14.15 13.49
C LYS A 76 17.35 13.14 13.28
N LYS A 77 17.32 11.99 13.96
CA LYS A 77 18.37 10.96 13.84
C LYS A 77 18.15 10.08 12.60
N ALA A 78 16.90 9.93 12.17
CA ALA A 78 16.53 9.15 10.98
C ALA A 78 16.59 9.95 9.67
N GLU A 79 16.66 11.28 9.75
CA GLU A 79 16.48 12.20 8.62
C GLU A 79 17.33 11.83 7.40
N LEU A 80 18.65 11.66 7.57
CA LEU A 80 19.54 11.35 6.44
C LEU A 80 19.25 9.98 5.82
N ALA A 81 18.87 8.99 6.63
CA ALA A 81 18.49 7.67 6.14
C ALA A 81 17.19 7.73 5.33
N TRP A 82 16.21 8.50 5.83
CA TRP A 82 14.93 8.74 5.16
C TRP A 82 15.11 9.48 3.83
N LYS A 83 15.85 10.59 3.84
CA LYS A 83 16.09 11.42 2.66
C LYS A 83 16.89 10.69 1.58
N LEU A 84 17.88 9.88 1.98
CA LEU A 84 18.62 9.02 1.03
C LEU A 84 17.71 7.97 0.37
N ALA A 85 16.76 7.43 1.12
CA ALA A 85 15.85 6.39 0.66
C ALA A 85 14.69 6.92 -0.20
N HIS A 86 14.17 8.11 0.13
CA HIS A 86 12.88 8.58 -0.36
C HIS A 86 12.89 10.02 -0.90
N GLU A 87 13.97 10.78 -0.80
CA GLU A 87 14.04 12.17 -1.29
C GLU A 87 15.23 12.42 -2.22
N ASP A 88 15.79 11.36 -2.81
CA ASP A 88 16.92 11.38 -3.75
C ASP A 88 18.13 12.19 -3.26
N LEU A 89 18.37 12.19 -1.94
CA LEU A 89 19.50 12.90 -1.34
C LEU A 89 20.82 12.21 -1.73
N THR A 90 21.59 12.85 -2.62
CA THR A 90 22.90 12.33 -3.04
C THR A 90 24.07 12.90 -2.24
N LYS A 91 23.88 14.00 -1.51
CA LYS A 91 24.93 14.71 -0.76
C LYS A 91 24.43 15.19 0.60
N ALA A 92 25.30 15.17 1.60
CA ALA A 92 25.03 15.74 2.92
C ALA A 92 26.04 16.83 3.26
N ALA A 93 25.59 17.85 4.01
CA ALA A 93 26.50 18.84 4.55
C ALA A 93 27.54 18.16 5.47
N PRO A 94 28.82 18.58 5.41
CA PRO A 94 29.82 18.08 6.34
C PRO A 94 29.51 18.53 7.78
N PRO A 95 30.03 17.83 8.79
CA PRO A 95 30.10 18.33 10.16
C PRO A 95 30.66 19.75 10.24
N ALA A 96 30.15 20.55 11.18
CA ALA A 96 30.64 21.91 11.40
C ALA A 96 32.12 21.89 11.85
N MET A 97 32.98 22.61 11.12
CA MET A 97 34.43 22.68 11.36
C MET A 97 34.86 23.82 12.26
N ALA A 98 34.10 24.93 12.28
CA ALA A 98 34.46 26.13 13.03
C ALA A 98 34.87 25.86 14.50
N PRO A 99 34.16 25.00 15.27
CA PRO A 99 34.60 24.69 16.64
C PRO A 99 35.97 24.01 16.73
N LEU A 100 36.31 23.15 15.77
CA LEU A 100 37.62 22.50 15.70
C LEU A 100 38.71 23.50 15.28
N ASP A 101 38.43 24.35 14.29
CA ASP A 101 39.35 25.39 13.82
C ASP A 101 39.68 26.41 14.92
N ASP A 102 38.68 26.83 15.69
CA ASP A 102 38.85 27.70 16.85
C ASP A 102 39.71 27.02 17.93
N ALA A 103 39.47 25.74 18.21
CA ALA A 103 40.25 24.98 19.17
C ALA A 103 41.73 24.83 18.73
N MET A 104 41.96 24.58 17.44
CA MET A 104 43.32 24.53 16.85
C MET A 104 44.01 25.89 16.92
N THR A 105 43.27 26.98 16.66
CA THR A 105 43.81 28.36 16.70
C THR A 105 44.22 28.76 18.10
N ARG A 106 43.43 28.39 19.11
CA ARG A 106 43.71 28.63 20.54
C ARG A 106 44.70 27.64 21.15
N ASP A 107 45.12 26.62 20.40
CA ASP A 107 46.02 25.56 20.88
C ASP A 107 45.45 24.77 22.08
N ASP A 108 44.12 24.61 22.12
CA ASP A 108 43.36 23.94 23.19
C ASP A 108 43.24 22.44 22.91
N LEU A 109 44.22 21.65 23.40
CA LEU A 109 44.28 20.20 23.17
C LEU A 109 43.04 19.42 23.65
N PRO A 110 42.48 19.65 24.85
CA PRO A 110 41.22 19.03 25.25
C PRO A 110 40.07 19.34 24.29
N ALA A 111 39.93 20.59 23.82
CA ALA A 111 38.89 20.94 22.86
C ALA A 111 39.13 20.30 21.48
N ILE A 112 40.37 20.27 20.98
CA ILE A 112 40.72 19.61 19.72
C ILE A 112 40.31 18.13 19.74
N ASP A 113 40.66 17.39 20.79
CA ASP A 113 40.29 15.96 20.90
C ASP A 113 38.78 15.76 21.00
N ARG A 114 38.07 16.61 21.76
CA ARG A 114 36.61 16.55 21.87
C ARG A 114 35.93 16.81 20.53
N GLU A 115 36.30 17.89 19.84
CA GLU A 115 35.69 18.25 18.55
C GLU A 115 36.06 17.25 17.43
N ALA A 116 37.29 16.74 17.44
CA ALA A 116 37.70 15.67 16.53
C ALA A 116 36.85 14.40 16.73
N ARG A 117 36.65 13.96 17.97
CA ARG A 117 35.78 12.81 18.28
C ARG A 117 34.32 13.06 17.90
N ARG A 118 33.82 14.30 18.08
CA ARG A 118 32.48 14.69 17.62
C ARG A 118 32.35 14.53 16.11
N ILE A 119 33.30 15.04 15.32
CA ILE A 119 33.30 14.91 13.86
C ILE A 119 33.34 13.44 13.43
N VAL A 120 34.19 12.63 14.05
CA VAL A 120 34.24 11.18 13.80
C VAL A 120 32.87 10.55 14.06
N SER A 121 32.24 10.87 15.19
CA SER A 121 30.92 10.34 15.53
C SER A 121 29.84 10.78 14.54
N GLU A 122 29.79 12.06 14.17
CA GLU A 122 28.80 12.58 13.22
C GLU A 122 28.94 11.94 11.83
N LEU A 123 30.17 11.72 11.34
CA LEU A 123 30.39 11.02 10.07
C LEU A 123 30.06 9.53 10.15
N LEU A 124 30.26 8.90 11.31
CA LEU A 124 29.81 7.52 11.55
C LEU A 124 28.29 7.41 11.67
N ASP A 125 27.59 8.47 12.07
CA ASP A 125 26.12 8.54 12.10
C ASP A 125 25.52 8.70 10.68
N MET A 126 26.28 9.20 9.71
CA MET A 126 25.82 9.39 8.34
C MET A 126 25.74 8.05 7.56
N PRO A 127 24.73 7.88 6.68
CA PRO A 127 24.69 6.78 5.73
C PRO A 127 25.98 6.66 4.90
N ALA A 128 26.39 5.43 4.56
CA ALA A 128 27.68 5.13 3.92
C ALA A 128 27.99 5.97 2.68
N ALA A 129 27.01 6.09 1.78
CA ALA A 129 27.15 6.84 0.54
C ALA A 129 27.47 8.31 0.81
N LEU A 130 26.78 8.93 1.77
CA LEU A 130 26.94 10.33 2.13
C LEU A 130 28.23 10.58 2.91
N ALA A 131 28.58 9.69 3.85
CA ALA A 131 29.81 9.79 4.64
C ALA A 131 31.07 9.70 3.78
N SER A 132 31.01 8.96 2.66
CA SER A 132 32.17 8.74 1.78
C SER A 132 32.70 10.00 1.12
N GLU A 133 31.85 11.01 0.90
CA GLU A 133 32.25 12.31 0.37
C GLU A 133 33.16 13.09 1.34
N HIS A 134 33.13 12.75 2.63
CA HIS A 134 33.84 13.43 3.70
C HIS A 134 35.01 12.62 4.26
N ALA A 135 35.55 11.67 3.49
CA ALA A 135 36.60 10.76 3.94
C ALA A 135 37.88 11.48 4.42
N THR A 136 38.31 12.54 3.73
CA THR A 136 39.47 13.34 4.14
C THR A 136 39.26 13.97 5.52
N LEU A 137 38.07 14.50 5.76
CA LEU A 137 37.72 15.09 7.06
C LEU A 137 37.68 14.03 8.16
N PHE A 138 37.10 12.86 7.88
CA PHE A 138 37.06 11.74 8.81
C PHE A 138 38.47 11.35 9.28
N TRP A 139 39.38 11.10 8.34
CA TRP A 139 40.75 10.69 8.68
C TRP A 139 41.54 11.77 9.39
N ARG A 140 41.34 13.05 9.01
CA ARG A 140 41.92 14.19 9.72
C ARG A 140 41.48 14.26 11.18
N ALA A 141 40.19 14.05 11.45
CA ALA A 141 39.67 14.06 12.81
C ALA A 141 40.21 12.88 13.64
N VAL A 142 40.26 11.67 13.06
CA VAL A 142 40.89 10.50 13.69
C VAL A 142 42.34 10.76 14.06
N GLU A 143 43.10 11.33 13.13
CA GLU A 143 44.50 11.69 13.34
C GLU A 143 44.66 12.62 14.54
N LEU A 144 43.86 13.69 14.63
CA LEU A 144 43.92 14.64 15.75
C LEU A 144 43.58 13.98 17.10
N ALA A 145 42.60 13.08 17.12
CA ALA A 145 42.23 12.33 18.32
C ALA A 145 43.33 11.35 18.77
N GLU A 146 44.00 10.66 17.83
CA GLU A 146 45.12 9.76 18.11
C GLU A 146 46.35 10.52 18.61
N LEU A 147 46.64 11.67 18.02
CA LEU A 147 47.85 12.44 18.31
C LEU A 147 47.79 13.21 19.62
N ARG A 148 46.63 13.32 20.29
CA ARG A 148 46.50 14.07 21.56
C ARG A 148 47.63 13.79 22.57
N PRO A 149 48.01 12.53 22.89
CA PRO A 149 49.06 12.25 23.87
C PRO A 149 50.46 12.70 23.42
N VAL A 150 50.68 12.79 22.11
CA VAL A 150 51.94 13.23 21.49
C VAL A 150 51.99 14.75 21.43
N LEU A 151 50.90 15.39 20.99
CA LEU A 151 50.78 16.85 20.94
C LEU A 151 50.90 17.50 22.33
N ALA A 152 50.52 16.79 23.38
CA ALA A 152 50.71 17.23 24.76
C ALA A 152 52.18 17.28 25.22
N LYS A 153 53.10 16.57 24.53
CA LYS A 153 54.50 16.39 24.92
C LYS A 153 55.49 17.20 24.09
N VAL A 154 55.03 17.85 23.02
CA VAL A 154 55.86 18.69 22.13
C VAL A 154 55.72 20.17 22.50
N SER A 155 56.64 21.00 22.01
CA SER A 155 56.57 22.45 22.24
C SER A 155 55.31 23.06 21.58
N PRO A 156 54.73 24.12 22.16
CA PRO A 156 53.57 24.81 21.58
C PRO A 156 53.82 25.32 20.15
N THR A 157 55.06 25.70 19.82
CA THR A 157 55.44 26.10 18.46
C THR A 157 55.36 24.93 17.49
N ALA A 158 56.03 23.81 17.77
CA ALA A 158 56.00 22.63 16.91
C ALA A 158 54.58 22.05 16.75
N ARG A 159 53.77 22.10 17.82
CA ARG A 159 52.35 21.72 17.78
C ARG A 159 51.55 22.61 16.83
N ARG A 160 51.66 23.94 16.96
CA ARG A 160 50.95 24.89 16.08
C ARG A 160 51.37 24.73 14.62
N ASP A 161 52.66 24.53 14.36
CA ASP A 161 53.18 24.29 13.02
C ASP A 161 52.58 23.01 12.40
N TYR A 162 52.51 21.93 13.18
CA TYR A 162 51.87 20.68 12.76
C TYR A 162 50.37 20.81 12.50
N LEU A 163 49.64 21.49 13.38
CA LEU A 163 48.19 21.70 13.28
C LEU A 163 47.83 22.55 12.05
N ARG A 164 48.63 23.58 11.75
CA ARG A 164 48.48 24.45 10.57
C ARG A 164 48.96 23.79 9.26
N GLY A 165 49.64 22.65 9.34
CA GLY A 165 50.24 22.00 8.18
C GLY A 165 51.42 22.78 7.58
N ALA A 166 52.16 23.53 8.40
CA ALA A 166 53.34 24.25 7.94
C ALA A 166 54.40 23.26 7.44
N THR A 167 54.86 23.44 6.20
CA THR A 167 55.78 22.52 5.51
C THR A 167 57.25 22.91 5.59
N GLY A 168 57.59 24.03 6.24
CA GLY A 168 58.95 24.60 6.24
C GLY A 168 59.72 24.57 7.57
N ALA A 169 59.06 24.30 8.70
CA ALA A 169 59.72 24.24 10.01
C ALA A 169 60.10 22.80 10.37
N PRO A 170 61.30 22.54 10.95
CA PRO A 170 61.68 21.20 11.37
C PRO A 170 60.75 20.72 12.49
N LEU A 171 59.93 19.72 12.20
CA LEU A 171 59.06 19.07 13.18
C LEU A 171 59.86 18.07 14.03
N PRO A 172 59.51 17.88 15.31
CA PRO A 172 60.02 16.76 16.10
C PRO A 172 59.82 15.42 15.35
N PRO A 173 60.77 14.46 15.41
CA PRO A 173 60.71 13.23 14.63
C PRO A 173 59.40 12.43 14.77
N ILE A 174 58.75 12.51 15.93
CA ILE A 174 57.44 11.85 16.15
C ILE A 174 56.31 12.52 15.36
N LEU A 175 56.31 13.84 15.21
CA LEU A 175 55.32 14.56 14.40
C LEU A 175 55.64 14.45 12.91
N ASP A 176 56.92 14.36 12.53
CA ASP A 176 57.32 14.12 11.16
C ASP A 176 56.80 12.75 10.66
N LYS A 177 56.94 11.69 11.46
CA LYS A 177 56.32 10.38 11.20
C LYS A 177 54.79 10.46 11.05
N ALA A 178 54.13 11.25 11.89
CA ALA A 178 52.68 11.44 11.80
C ALA A 178 52.27 12.19 10.51
N LEU A 179 53.09 13.16 10.08
CA LEU A 179 52.92 13.90 8.84
C LEU A 179 53.15 13.00 7.61
N ASP A 180 54.16 12.14 7.63
CA ASP A 180 54.39 11.14 6.58
C ASP A 180 53.21 10.19 6.46
N ALA A 181 52.65 9.74 7.59
CA ALA A 181 51.44 8.93 7.59
C ALA A 181 50.24 9.69 6.99
N ARG A 182 50.10 10.99 7.28
CA ARG A 182 49.07 11.85 6.65
C ARG A 182 49.28 11.98 5.14
N ARG A 183 50.51 12.16 4.66
CA ARG A 183 50.83 12.26 3.23
C ARG A 183 50.60 10.95 2.48
N ALA A 184 50.74 9.82 3.17
CA ALA A 184 50.47 8.50 2.63
C ALA A 184 48.99 8.08 2.67
N GLU A 185 48.10 8.93 3.22
CA GLU A 185 46.65 8.68 3.25
C GLU A 185 46.05 8.44 1.84
N PRO A 186 44.92 7.72 1.75
CA PRO A 186 44.63 6.90 0.58
C PRO A 186 44.35 7.66 -0.73
N GLY A 187 45.23 7.44 -1.70
CA GLY A 187 44.97 7.45 -3.15
C GLY A 187 45.44 6.11 -3.75
N LYS A 188 45.10 5.79 -5.01
CA LYS A 188 45.27 4.44 -5.60
C LYS A 188 46.72 3.88 -5.59
N ASN A 189 47.76 4.65 -5.28
CA ASN A 189 49.17 4.25 -5.45
C ASN A 189 50.11 4.56 -4.27
N SER A 190 49.63 4.89 -3.06
CA SER A 190 50.55 5.17 -1.94
C SER A 190 51.13 3.87 -1.34
N GLN A 191 52.47 3.83 -1.20
CA GLN A 191 53.19 2.75 -0.52
C GLN A 191 52.76 2.66 0.96
N PRO A 192 52.71 1.46 1.56
CA PRO A 192 52.51 1.31 3.00
C PRO A 192 53.48 2.15 3.83
N VAL A 193 52.94 2.89 4.79
CA VAL A 193 53.75 3.44 5.89
C VAL A 193 54.16 2.28 6.80
N PRO A 194 55.45 2.06 7.07
CA PRO A 194 55.90 1.02 7.97
C PRO A 194 55.35 1.24 9.39
N ILE A 195 54.63 0.25 9.95
CA ILE A 195 54.14 0.28 11.32
C ILE A 195 55.33 -0.04 12.25
N THR A 196 55.94 0.99 12.82
CA THR A 196 57.05 0.85 13.79
C THR A 196 56.53 0.93 15.22
N LYS A 197 57.20 0.23 16.15
CA LYS A 197 56.86 0.31 17.58
C LYS A 197 56.93 1.77 18.05
N GLY A 198 55.86 2.26 18.69
CA GLY A 198 55.76 3.64 19.15
C GLY A 198 55.36 4.66 18.07
N HIS A 199 54.91 4.21 16.89
CA HIS A 199 54.33 5.11 15.90
C HIS A 199 53.10 5.83 16.49
N PRO A 200 52.99 7.16 16.36
CA PRO A 200 51.94 7.93 17.03
C PRO A 200 50.53 7.69 16.45
N ARG A 201 50.45 7.10 15.26
CA ARG A 201 49.24 6.63 14.57
C ARG A 201 49.16 5.10 14.42
N ALA A 202 49.79 4.35 15.33
CA ALA A 202 49.90 2.89 15.18
C ALA A 202 48.52 2.22 15.03
N ALA A 203 47.52 2.61 15.83
CA ALA A 203 46.19 2.00 15.80
C ALA A 203 45.48 2.18 14.45
N SER A 204 45.39 3.40 13.91
CA SER A 204 44.79 3.64 12.58
C SER A 204 45.56 2.96 11.45
N LEU A 205 46.90 2.92 11.50
CA LEU A 205 47.72 2.22 10.50
C LEU A 205 47.54 0.70 10.55
N GLU A 206 47.45 0.10 11.74
CA GLU A 206 47.13 -1.32 11.92
C GLU A 206 45.76 -1.67 11.34
N LEU A 207 44.74 -0.85 11.61
CA LEU A 207 43.41 -1.06 11.03
C LEU A 207 43.43 -0.92 9.51
N TRP A 208 44.19 0.05 8.99
CA TRP A 208 44.32 0.27 7.56
C TRP A 208 44.97 -0.91 6.85
N ALA A 209 45.90 -1.63 7.49
CA ALA A 209 46.45 -2.86 6.95
C ALA A 209 45.35 -3.92 6.72
N VAL A 210 44.41 -4.07 7.67
CA VAL A 210 43.26 -4.98 7.51
C VAL A 210 42.32 -4.52 6.39
N PHE A 211 42.03 -3.22 6.30
CA PHE A 211 41.23 -2.68 5.19
C PHE A 211 41.87 -2.90 3.82
N ARG A 212 43.21 -2.82 3.75
CA ARG A 212 43.93 -3.11 2.52
C ARG A 212 43.75 -4.57 2.11
N GLU A 213 43.88 -5.49 3.06
CA GLU A 213 43.61 -6.89 2.78
C GLU A 213 42.20 -7.12 2.27
N LEU A 214 41.20 -6.46 2.86
CA LEU A 214 39.82 -6.48 2.35
C LEU A 214 39.75 -5.98 0.91
N ARG A 215 40.32 -4.82 0.60
CA ARG A 215 40.31 -4.22 -0.73
C ARG A 215 41.04 -5.07 -1.78
N ASP A 216 42.19 -5.61 -1.43
CA ASP A 216 43.07 -6.30 -2.37
C ASP A 216 42.63 -7.76 -2.60
N LYS A 217 42.03 -8.42 -1.60
CA LYS A 217 41.59 -9.82 -1.68
C LYS A 217 40.09 -10.00 -1.97
N VAL A 218 39.26 -8.98 -1.73
CA VAL A 218 37.81 -9.04 -1.99
C VAL A 218 37.43 -7.98 -3.03
N PRO A 219 37.09 -8.39 -4.27
CA PRO A 219 36.76 -7.43 -5.31
C PRO A 219 35.46 -6.67 -4.99
N ASN A 220 35.30 -5.49 -5.58
CA ASN A 220 34.00 -4.80 -5.59
C ASN A 220 33.04 -5.54 -6.52
N GLY A 221 31.77 -5.66 -6.14
CA GLY A 221 30.76 -6.32 -6.94
C GLY A 221 29.57 -6.80 -6.12
N TYR A 222 28.69 -7.57 -6.77
CA TYR A 222 27.53 -8.18 -6.12
C TYR A 222 27.94 -9.37 -5.25
N ARG A 223 27.26 -9.54 -4.11
CA ARG A 223 27.47 -10.62 -3.13
C ARG A 223 27.60 -11.99 -3.80
N GLU A 224 26.65 -12.35 -4.66
CA GLU A 224 26.63 -13.66 -5.34
C GLU A 224 27.79 -13.87 -6.32
N SER A 225 28.36 -12.79 -6.88
CA SER A 225 29.57 -12.90 -7.69
C SER A 225 30.80 -13.09 -6.79
N ILE A 226 30.91 -12.29 -5.73
CA ILE A 226 32.04 -12.32 -4.80
C ILE A 226 32.17 -13.68 -4.11
N LYS A 227 31.07 -14.26 -3.61
CA LYS A 227 31.06 -15.58 -2.94
C LYS A 227 31.59 -16.72 -3.81
N LYS A 228 31.50 -16.59 -5.13
CA LYS A 228 32.01 -17.61 -6.08
C LYS A 228 33.53 -17.54 -6.29
N HIS A 229 34.12 -16.37 -6.07
CA HIS A 229 35.54 -16.12 -6.43
C HIS A 229 36.45 -15.94 -5.21
N VAL A 230 35.89 -15.69 -4.02
CA VAL A 230 36.65 -15.49 -2.79
C VAL A 230 36.43 -16.67 -1.85
N ALA A 231 37.54 -17.32 -1.44
CA ALA A 231 37.47 -18.47 -0.55
C ALA A 231 36.93 -18.09 0.85
N PRO A 232 36.11 -18.94 1.51
CA PRO A 232 35.61 -18.68 2.87
C PRO A 232 36.70 -18.37 3.90
N SER A 233 37.86 -19.04 3.79
CA SER A 233 39.03 -18.79 4.65
C SER A 233 39.58 -17.36 4.54
N THR A 234 39.44 -16.73 3.37
CA THR A 234 39.86 -15.33 3.15
C THR A 234 38.97 -14.38 3.95
N PHE A 235 37.65 -14.57 3.90
CA PHE A 235 36.71 -13.77 4.71
C PHE A 235 36.94 -13.97 6.20
N GLN A 236 37.14 -15.21 6.64
CA GLN A 236 37.41 -15.52 8.04
C GLN A 236 38.69 -14.84 8.54
N HIS A 237 39.77 -14.89 7.75
CA HIS A 237 41.03 -14.24 8.07
C HIS A 237 40.88 -12.72 8.23
N ILE A 238 40.21 -12.06 7.28
CA ILE A 238 39.98 -10.61 7.33
C ILE A 238 39.12 -10.24 8.56
N ARG A 239 38.05 -11.01 8.82
CA ARG A 239 37.18 -10.78 10.00
C ARG A 239 37.95 -10.94 11.31
N GLN A 240 38.81 -11.95 11.44
CA GLN A 240 39.69 -12.12 12.60
C GLN A 240 40.66 -10.95 12.76
N GLY A 241 41.14 -10.37 11.65
CA GLY A 241 41.96 -9.16 11.67
C GLY A 241 41.24 -7.97 12.32
N PHE A 242 40.00 -7.70 11.90
CA PHE A 242 39.17 -6.65 12.52
C PHE A 242 38.85 -6.96 13.99
N GLU A 243 38.50 -8.20 14.32
CA GLU A 243 38.18 -8.61 15.69
C GLU A 243 39.39 -8.42 16.62
N LYS A 244 40.57 -8.89 16.18
CA LYS A 244 41.83 -8.71 16.90
C LYS A 244 42.14 -7.24 17.14
N TRP A 245 41.94 -6.40 16.12
CA TRP A 245 42.16 -4.96 16.24
C TRP A 245 41.18 -4.34 17.25
N ARG A 246 39.88 -4.67 17.19
CA ARG A 246 38.87 -4.16 18.15
C ARG A 246 39.15 -4.59 19.59
N LYS A 247 39.66 -5.80 19.81
CA LYS A 247 40.07 -6.29 21.13
C LYS A 247 41.28 -5.53 21.68
N ALA A 248 42.24 -5.18 20.81
CA ALA A 248 43.40 -4.39 21.21
C ALA A 248 43.05 -2.92 21.48
N HIS A 249 42.03 -2.39 20.79
CA HIS A 249 41.71 -0.96 20.77
C HIS A 249 40.21 -0.67 21.09
N PRO A 250 39.67 -1.13 22.23
CA PRO A 250 38.22 -1.14 22.49
C PRO A 250 37.58 0.24 22.64
N THR A 251 38.36 1.28 22.99
CA THR A 251 37.92 2.66 23.20
C THR A 251 38.35 3.61 22.09
N HIS A 252 38.92 3.07 21.00
CA HIS A 252 39.43 3.86 19.90
C HIS A 252 38.29 4.46 19.07
N PRO A 253 38.41 5.71 18.55
CA PRO A 253 37.38 6.32 17.69
C PRO A 253 36.97 5.50 16.46
N LEU A 254 37.86 4.61 16.00
CA LEU A 254 37.62 3.73 14.84
C LEU A 254 36.96 2.37 15.20
N VAL A 255 36.59 2.12 16.47
CA VAL A 255 36.03 0.82 16.88
C VAL A 255 34.75 0.47 16.13
N ASP A 256 33.84 1.44 15.97
CA ASP A 256 32.59 1.24 15.25
C ASP A 256 32.79 1.28 13.72
N TYR A 257 33.83 1.97 13.24
CA TYR A 257 34.25 1.87 11.82
C TYR A 257 34.75 0.47 11.46
N ALA A 258 35.54 -0.16 12.35
CA ALA A 258 35.97 -1.55 12.19
C ALA A 258 34.77 -2.53 12.22
N ARG A 259 33.77 -2.30 13.08
CA ARG A 259 32.52 -3.09 13.08
C ARG A 259 31.76 -2.97 11.75
N LEU A 260 31.64 -1.76 11.19
CA LEU A 260 30.99 -1.56 9.88
C LEU A 260 31.76 -2.26 8.74
N ALA A 261 33.09 -2.36 8.85
CA ALA A 261 33.88 -3.14 7.91
C ALA A 261 33.66 -4.66 8.07
N GLU A 262 33.58 -5.16 9.30
CA GLU A 262 33.20 -6.55 9.58
C GLU A 262 31.80 -6.87 9.05
N LEU A 263 30.85 -5.94 9.17
CA LEU A 263 29.51 -6.07 8.59
C LEU A 263 29.59 -6.33 7.09
N ARG A 264 30.40 -5.54 6.37
CA ARG A 264 30.62 -5.73 4.92
C ARG A 264 31.22 -7.11 4.64
N VAL A 265 32.19 -7.57 5.44
CA VAL A 265 32.77 -8.91 5.31
C VAL A 265 31.73 -10.00 5.52
N ALA A 266 30.90 -9.89 6.56
CA ALA A 266 29.83 -10.86 6.87
C ALA A 266 28.76 -10.91 5.77
N TYR A 267 28.31 -9.76 5.28
CA TYR A 267 27.36 -9.69 4.18
C TYR A 267 27.94 -10.33 2.90
N LEU A 268 29.19 -10.00 2.55
CA LEU A 268 29.83 -10.51 1.33
C LEU A 268 30.16 -12.00 1.41
N SER A 269 30.51 -12.54 2.59
CA SER A 269 30.70 -13.98 2.78
C SER A 269 29.38 -14.76 2.78
N GLY A 270 28.28 -14.05 3.02
CA GLY A 270 26.94 -14.58 3.14
C GLY A 270 26.56 -15.10 4.53
N ASP A 271 27.29 -14.67 5.55
CA ASP A 271 26.96 -14.89 6.96
C ASP A 271 25.92 -13.84 7.41
N ASP A 272 24.68 -14.04 6.98
CA ASP A 272 23.56 -13.11 7.18
C ASP A 272 23.22 -12.91 8.66
N ALA A 273 23.36 -13.97 9.47
CA ALA A 273 23.16 -13.90 10.91
C ALA A 273 24.20 -12.98 11.57
N ALA A 274 25.49 -13.11 11.20
CA ALA A 274 26.52 -12.22 11.75
C ALA A 274 26.37 -10.77 11.27
N ALA A 275 25.98 -10.55 10.01
CA ALA A 275 25.73 -9.21 9.48
C ALA A 275 24.66 -8.48 10.31
N TRP A 276 23.53 -9.14 10.58
CA TRP A 276 22.50 -8.59 11.47
C TRP A 276 22.99 -8.44 12.91
N GLN A 277 23.73 -9.40 13.46
CA GLN A 277 24.21 -9.32 14.84
C GLN A 277 25.08 -8.09 15.07
N ILE A 278 25.98 -7.77 14.13
CA ILE A 278 26.84 -6.59 14.21
C ILE A 278 26.01 -5.31 14.30
N LEU A 279 24.95 -5.19 13.47
CA LEU A 279 24.06 -4.03 13.50
C LEU A 279 23.23 -3.95 14.78
N LEU A 280 22.75 -5.09 15.30
CA LEU A 280 22.02 -5.16 16.56
C LEU A 280 22.91 -4.77 17.75
N ASP A 281 24.17 -5.18 17.77
CA ASP A 281 25.15 -4.83 18.82
C ASP A 281 25.57 -3.35 18.77
N MET A 282 25.44 -2.72 17.60
CA MET A 282 25.68 -1.29 17.43
C MET A 282 24.45 -0.45 17.81
N TYR A 283 23.24 -0.93 17.51
CA TYR A 283 22.01 -0.20 17.79
C TYR A 283 21.82 0.08 19.30
N PRO A 284 21.48 1.33 19.72
CA PRO A 284 21.14 2.50 18.91
C PRO A 284 22.31 3.49 18.67
N ARG A 285 23.58 3.12 18.91
CA ARG A 285 24.73 3.96 18.55
C ARG A 285 24.78 4.14 17.03
N HIS A 286 25.25 5.30 16.59
CA HIS A 286 25.32 5.63 15.16
C HIS A 286 24.00 5.42 14.43
N TYR A 287 22.91 5.90 15.04
CA TYR A 287 21.53 5.57 14.70
C TYR A 287 21.25 5.66 13.19
N GLY A 288 21.52 6.81 12.56
CA GLY A 288 21.27 7.03 11.13
C GLY A 288 22.00 6.05 10.22
N ARG A 289 23.25 5.71 10.56
CA ARG A 289 24.06 4.73 9.83
C ARG A 289 23.57 3.32 10.04
N VAL A 290 23.35 2.91 11.29
CA VAL A 290 22.91 1.55 11.62
C VAL A 290 21.57 1.23 10.97
N ILE A 291 20.58 2.13 11.03
CA ILE A 291 19.28 1.89 10.37
C ILE A 291 19.42 1.89 8.84
N SER A 292 20.32 2.69 8.26
CA SER A 292 20.56 2.68 6.80
C SER A 292 21.17 1.36 6.33
N GLU A 293 22.08 0.78 7.13
CA GLU A 293 22.69 -0.50 6.83
C GLU A 293 21.70 -1.66 7.06
N MET A 294 20.88 -1.61 8.12
CA MET A 294 19.79 -2.58 8.32
C MET A 294 18.78 -2.53 7.15
N ARG A 295 18.41 -1.32 6.69
CA ARG A 295 17.61 -1.13 5.47
C ARG A 295 18.27 -1.78 4.27
N PHE A 296 19.58 -1.54 4.06
CA PHE A 296 20.32 -2.14 2.97
C PHE A 296 20.23 -3.68 3.00
N LEU A 297 20.46 -4.31 4.15
CA LEU A 297 20.33 -5.76 4.30
C LEU A 297 18.93 -6.24 3.87
N ARG A 298 17.86 -5.60 4.35
CA ARG A 298 16.49 -5.97 3.99
C ARG A 298 16.16 -5.81 2.50
N VAL A 299 16.61 -4.71 1.89
CA VAL A 299 16.45 -4.49 0.44
C VAL A 299 17.16 -5.59 -0.36
N GLN A 300 18.25 -6.15 0.18
CA GLN A 300 18.98 -7.29 -0.40
C GLN A 300 18.37 -8.66 -0.02
N GLY A 301 17.20 -8.70 0.61
CA GLY A 301 16.53 -9.94 1.04
C GLY A 301 17.18 -10.62 2.25
N VAL A 302 18.05 -9.92 2.98
CA VAL A 302 18.73 -10.42 4.17
C VAL A 302 17.94 -10.01 5.41
N GLU A 303 17.26 -10.97 6.03
CA GLU A 303 16.40 -10.76 7.21
C GLU A 303 17.06 -11.30 8.49
N PRO A 304 16.75 -10.74 9.68
CA PRO A 304 17.29 -11.24 10.94
C PRO A 304 16.75 -12.64 11.26
N THR A 305 17.55 -13.45 11.95
CA THR A 305 17.14 -14.79 12.35
C THR A 305 15.99 -14.76 13.37
N ALA A 306 15.25 -15.87 13.50
CA ALA A 306 14.19 -16.00 14.51
C ALA A 306 14.69 -15.70 15.94
N ALA A 307 15.88 -16.19 16.30
CA ALA A 307 16.49 -15.95 17.61
C ALA A 307 16.81 -14.47 17.83
N GLN A 308 17.33 -13.77 16.81
CA GLN A 308 17.59 -12.34 16.87
C GLN A 308 16.30 -11.53 17.02
N VAL A 309 15.26 -11.86 16.24
CA VAL A 309 13.93 -11.26 16.35
C VAL A 309 13.32 -11.49 17.75
N ASP A 310 13.58 -12.64 18.35
CA ASP A 310 13.11 -12.97 19.70
C ASP A 310 13.84 -12.24 20.83
N ALA A 311 15.09 -11.83 20.59
CA ALA A 311 15.88 -11.05 21.52
C ALA A 311 15.58 -9.54 21.47
N LEU A 312 14.84 -9.06 20.47
CA LEU A 312 14.52 -7.63 20.35
C LEU A 312 13.65 -7.15 21.52
N ALA A 313 14.06 -6.02 22.10
CA ALA A 313 13.34 -5.35 23.19
C ALA A 313 12.86 -3.92 22.81
N ASP A 314 13.43 -3.30 21.78
CA ASP A 314 13.03 -1.96 21.32
C ASP A 314 11.75 -2.04 20.46
N PRO A 315 10.63 -1.41 20.88
CA PRO A 315 9.37 -1.37 20.13
C PRO A 315 9.49 -0.79 18.72
N VAL A 316 10.39 0.18 18.50
CA VAL A 316 10.58 0.83 17.19
C VAL A 316 11.24 -0.15 16.22
N LEU A 317 12.30 -0.81 16.65
CA LEU A 317 12.99 -1.83 15.85
C LEU A 317 12.09 -3.05 15.61
N ILE A 318 11.32 -3.48 16.62
CA ILE A 318 10.32 -4.55 16.46
C ILE A 318 9.28 -4.15 15.41
N ALA A 319 8.76 -2.92 15.46
CA ALA A 319 7.83 -2.44 14.45
C ALA A 319 8.45 -2.48 13.05
N ALA A 320 9.71 -2.04 12.92
CA ALA A 320 10.42 -2.04 11.64
C ALA A 320 10.54 -3.44 11.02
N VAL A 321 10.82 -4.47 11.83
CA VAL A 321 10.99 -5.86 11.34
C VAL A 321 9.67 -6.65 11.28
N ALA A 322 8.61 -6.22 11.97
CA ALA A 322 7.33 -6.93 12.00
C ALA A 322 6.68 -7.00 10.61
N ASN A 323 6.44 -8.21 10.13
CA ASN A 323 5.79 -8.59 8.88
C ASN A 323 5.08 -9.95 9.01
N ASP A 324 4.52 -10.48 7.92
CA ASP A 324 3.77 -11.73 7.94
C ASP A 324 4.62 -12.96 8.33
N ASP A 325 5.92 -12.96 8.02
CA ASP A 325 6.84 -14.07 8.31
C ASP A 325 7.42 -14.03 9.73
N THR A 326 7.55 -12.83 10.30
CA THR A 326 8.19 -12.63 11.61
C THR A 326 7.18 -12.65 12.76
N VAL A 327 5.93 -12.25 12.54
CA VAL A 327 4.90 -12.25 13.58
C VAL A 327 4.29 -13.65 13.71
N THR A 328 4.33 -14.20 14.91
CA THR A 328 3.68 -15.47 15.30
C THR A 328 2.73 -15.22 16.48
N PRO A 329 1.78 -16.13 16.80
CA PRO A 329 0.88 -15.91 17.94
C PRO A 329 1.61 -15.66 19.29
N PRO A 330 2.72 -16.36 19.62
CA PRO A 330 3.53 -16.02 20.79
C PRO A 330 4.18 -14.64 20.71
N ARG A 331 4.76 -14.27 19.56
CA ARG A 331 5.39 -12.96 19.36
C ARG A 331 4.38 -11.83 19.39
N PHE A 332 3.20 -12.00 18.80
CA PHE A 332 2.10 -11.07 18.90
C PHE A 332 1.79 -10.78 20.38
N SER A 333 1.63 -11.83 21.20
CA SER A 333 1.28 -11.66 22.61
C SER A 333 2.38 -10.97 23.42
N ARG A 334 3.66 -11.23 23.10
CA ARG A 334 4.80 -10.54 23.71
C ARG A 334 4.86 -9.07 23.28
N TRP A 335 4.84 -8.82 21.98
CA TRP A 335 5.00 -7.48 21.39
C TRP A 335 3.80 -6.57 21.64
N TRP A 336 2.59 -7.13 21.75
CA TRP A 336 1.40 -6.38 22.12
C TRP A 336 1.51 -5.82 23.55
N ARG A 337 1.98 -6.64 24.51
CA ARG A 337 2.23 -6.20 25.89
C ARG A 337 3.33 -5.15 25.96
N LEU A 338 4.43 -5.37 25.23
CA LEU A 338 5.53 -4.42 25.14
C LEU A 338 5.07 -3.07 24.57
N ALA A 339 4.24 -3.07 23.53
CA ALA A 339 3.70 -1.84 22.96
C ALA A 339 2.86 -1.06 23.98
N GLY A 340 2.20 -1.72 24.93
CA GLY A 340 1.39 -1.05 25.96
C GLY A 340 2.14 -0.06 26.85
N THR A 341 3.47 -0.16 26.92
CA THR A 341 4.32 0.64 27.83
C THR A 341 5.24 1.62 27.09
N ALA A 342 5.15 1.71 25.75
CA ALA A 342 6.15 2.39 24.93
C ALA A 342 5.71 3.76 24.37
N PRO A 343 6.64 4.73 24.24
CA PRO A 343 6.45 5.88 23.33
C PRO A 343 6.22 5.38 21.89
N ASN A 344 5.33 6.03 21.13
CA ASN A 344 5.02 5.65 19.74
C ASN A 344 4.49 4.22 19.54
N GLN A 345 3.87 3.64 20.58
CA GLN A 345 3.20 2.33 20.58
C GLN A 345 2.21 2.09 19.42
N GLN A 346 1.71 3.16 18.79
CA GLN A 346 0.74 3.10 17.72
C GLN A 346 1.25 2.30 16.53
N ASN A 347 2.49 2.53 16.06
CA ASN A 347 2.98 1.88 14.84
C ASN A 347 3.12 0.37 15.02
N LEU A 348 3.70 -0.08 16.15
CA LEU A 348 3.79 -1.49 16.46
C LEU A 348 2.40 -2.12 16.58
N LYS A 349 1.47 -1.48 17.28
CA LYS A 349 0.09 -1.97 17.43
C LYS A 349 -0.63 -2.09 16.07
N GLU A 350 -0.48 -1.11 15.19
CA GLU A 350 -1.06 -1.16 13.84
C GLU A 350 -0.50 -2.32 13.01
N ARG A 351 0.82 -2.58 13.07
CA ARG A 351 1.42 -3.74 12.37
C ARG A 351 0.94 -5.07 12.90
N LEU A 352 0.86 -5.19 14.23
CA LEU A 352 0.34 -6.39 14.87
C LEU A 352 -1.14 -6.61 14.49
N LEU A 353 -1.95 -5.55 14.45
CA LEU A 353 -3.34 -5.63 14.01
C LEU A 353 -3.46 -5.94 12.51
N ALA A 354 -2.59 -5.41 11.67
CA ALA A 354 -2.54 -5.73 10.25
C ALA A 354 -2.27 -7.21 10.05
N TRP A 355 -1.27 -7.76 10.75
CA TRP A 355 -1.00 -9.20 10.76
C TRP A 355 -2.22 -10.01 11.24
N VAL A 356 -2.83 -9.67 12.38
CA VAL A 356 -4.01 -10.42 12.84
C VAL A 356 -5.17 -10.34 11.84
N ALA A 357 -5.34 -9.20 11.17
CA ALA A 357 -6.35 -9.02 10.15
C ALA A 357 -6.09 -9.88 8.89
N THR A 358 -4.84 -10.32 8.62
CA THR A 358 -4.52 -11.27 7.54
C THR A 358 -4.74 -12.73 7.94
N GLN A 359 -4.76 -13.04 9.24
CA GLN A 359 -4.90 -14.41 9.74
C GLN A 359 -6.31 -15.00 9.60
N LYS A 360 -6.40 -16.33 9.48
CA LYS A 360 -7.65 -17.10 9.62
C LYS A 360 -7.60 -17.85 10.95
N GLY A 361 -8.72 -17.91 11.68
CA GLY A 361 -8.83 -18.69 12.92
C GLY A 361 -9.03 -17.83 14.17
N PRO A 362 -8.79 -18.41 15.37
CA PRO A 362 -9.01 -17.72 16.63
C PRO A 362 -8.03 -16.55 16.80
N LEU A 363 -8.52 -15.47 17.38
CA LEU A 363 -7.69 -14.31 17.68
C LEU A 363 -6.67 -14.65 18.78
N PRO A 364 -5.44 -14.09 18.74
CA PRO A 364 -4.47 -14.27 19.81
C PRO A 364 -5.03 -13.87 21.17
N LYS A 365 -4.53 -14.51 22.25
CA LYS A 365 -5.02 -14.29 23.63
C LYS A 365 -4.98 -12.82 24.06
N GLU A 366 -3.93 -12.11 23.66
CA GLU A 366 -3.73 -10.68 23.99
C GLU A 366 -4.41 -9.72 23.02
N PHE A 367 -5.16 -10.22 22.03
CA PHE A 367 -5.93 -9.37 21.14
C PHE A 367 -6.90 -8.49 21.99
N PRO A 368 -6.97 -7.17 21.73
CA PRO A 368 -7.68 -6.25 22.59
C PRO A 368 -9.16 -6.65 22.72
N LYS A 369 -9.57 -7.03 23.94
CA LYS A 369 -10.95 -7.45 24.23
C LYS A 369 -11.94 -6.29 24.11
N GLN A 370 -11.49 -5.07 24.42
CA GLN A 370 -12.30 -3.87 24.31
C GLN A 370 -12.00 -3.13 23.01
N PRO A 371 -13.03 -2.63 22.31
CA PRO A 371 -12.86 -1.70 21.21
C PRO A 371 -12.36 -0.36 21.76
N ALA A 372 -11.05 -0.19 21.81
CA ALA A 372 -10.38 1.08 22.00
C ALA A 372 -9.65 1.41 20.70
N SER A 373 -10.03 2.50 20.04
CA SER A 373 -9.35 2.99 18.86
C SER A 373 -8.07 3.69 19.32
N ILE A 374 -6.92 3.06 19.07
CA ILE A 374 -5.60 3.68 19.21
C ILE A 374 -5.40 4.72 18.09
N SER A 375 -5.97 4.43 16.92
CA SER A 375 -6.02 5.29 15.73
C SER A 375 -7.19 4.86 14.83
N PRO A 376 -7.56 5.65 13.81
CA PRO A 376 -8.54 5.23 12.81
C PRO A 376 -8.15 3.93 12.09
N LEU A 377 -6.87 3.79 11.70
CA LEU A 377 -6.34 2.59 11.04
C LEU A 377 -6.45 1.36 11.95
N ALA A 378 -5.99 1.48 13.21
CA ALA A 378 -6.09 0.39 14.18
C ALA A 378 -7.55 -0.05 14.42
N GLY A 379 -8.49 0.90 14.44
CA GLY A 379 -9.92 0.61 14.53
C GLY A 379 -10.44 -0.21 13.34
N LYS A 380 -10.05 0.14 12.11
CA LYS A 380 -10.42 -0.58 10.88
C LYS A 380 -9.81 -1.98 10.84
N LEU A 381 -8.52 -2.13 11.13
CA LEU A 381 -7.82 -3.43 11.18
C LEU A 381 -8.40 -4.35 12.27
N GLY A 382 -8.64 -3.81 13.47
CA GLY A 382 -9.26 -4.56 14.56
C GLY A 382 -10.68 -5.03 14.21
N ALA A 383 -11.47 -4.22 13.50
CA ALA A 383 -12.80 -4.62 13.03
C ALA A 383 -12.74 -5.76 12.00
N ILE A 384 -11.79 -5.73 11.08
CA ILE A 384 -11.58 -6.84 10.12
C ILE A 384 -11.21 -8.12 10.84
N ALA A 385 -10.29 -8.05 11.82
CA ALA A 385 -9.93 -9.18 12.65
C ALA A 385 -11.17 -9.78 13.38
N TRP A 386 -12.02 -8.92 13.96
CA TRP A 386 -13.28 -9.37 14.57
C TRP A 386 -14.22 -10.05 13.57
N LEU A 387 -14.41 -9.47 12.38
CA LEU A 387 -15.27 -10.05 11.33
C LEU A 387 -14.76 -11.43 10.89
N ARG A 388 -13.46 -11.56 10.64
CA ARG A 388 -12.84 -12.83 10.24
C ARG A 388 -12.92 -13.91 11.32
N SER A 389 -12.94 -13.50 12.59
CA SER A 389 -13.15 -14.40 13.73
C SER A 389 -14.62 -14.72 14.03
N GLY A 390 -15.56 -14.27 13.19
CA GLY A 390 -17.00 -14.51 13.39
C GLY A 390 -17.64 -13.69 14.50
N GLN A 391 -17.06 -12.52 14.86
CA GLN A 391 -17.53 -11.66 15.95
C GLN A 391 -18.02 -10.28 15.47
N PRO A 392 -19.04 -10.21 14.59
CA PRO A 392 -19.48 -8.96 13.96
C PRO A 392 -20.01 -7.92 14.97
N LYS A 393 -20.61 -8.35 16.10
CA LYS A 393 -21.02 -7.40 17.16
C LYS A 393 -19.85 -6.63 17.76
N ARG A 394 -18.67 -7.25 17.87
CA ARG A 394 -17.45 -6.58 18.35
C ARG A 394 -16.85 -5.68 17.28
N ALA A 395 -16.89 -6.10 16.02
CA ALA A 395 -16.52 -5.26 14.89
C ALA A 395 -17.36 -3.97 14.84
N GLU A 396 -18.69 -4.07 15.01
CA GLU A 396 -19.59 -2.91 14.98
C GLU A 396 -19.26 -1.93 16.11
N LYS A 397 -19.09 -2.43 17.34
CA LYS A 397 -18.69 -1.59 18.49
C LYS A 397 -17.32 -0.95 18.31
N THR A 398 -16.41 -1.60 17.58
CA THR A 398 -15.10 -1.03 17.23
C THR A 398 -15.29 0.11 16.23
N LEU A 399 -15.96 -0.16 15.12
CA LEU A 399 -16.19 0.81 14.05
C LEU A 399 -17.00 2.02 14.51
N ALA A 400 -17.95 1.85 15.42
CA ALA A 400 -18.74 2.95 16.00
C ALA A 400 -17.89 3.96 16.79
N LYS A 401 -16.69 3.57 17.23
CA LYS A 401 -15.73 4.44 17.94
C LYS A 401 -14.57 4.89 17.04
N THR A 402 -14.46 4.33 15.84
CA THR A 402 -13.45 4.71 14.85
C THR A 402 -13.89 6.00 14.16
N ALA A 403 -12.94 6.91 13.89
CA ALA A 403 -13.23 8.13 13.13
C ALA A 403 -13.94 7.81 11.81
N ALA A 404 -14.93 8.62 11.44
CA ALA A 404 -15.73 8.41 10.25
C ALA A 404 -14.93 8.75 8.98
N ASP A 405 -14.85 7.79 8.07
CA ASP A 405 -14.29 7.92 6.72
C ASP A 405 -15.01 6.93 5.78
N PRO A 406 -14.86 7.03 4.44
CA PRO A 406 -15.55 6.13 3.51
C PRO A 406 -15.30 4.64 3.78
N LEU A 407 -14.11 4.28 4.23
CA LEU A 407 -13.71 2.89 4.48
C LEU A 407 -14.28 2.34 5.79
N GLN A 408 -14.33 3.17 6.82
CA GLN A 408 -15.04 2.89 8.06
C GLN A 408 -16.53 2.66 7.77
N ALA A 409 -17.15 3.51 6.94
CA ALA A 409 -18.56 3.37 6.57
C ALA A 409 -18.80 2.05 5.81
N ARG A 410 -17.92 1.69 4.86
CA ARG A 410 -17.96 0.40 4.15
C ARG A 410 -17.90 -0.79 5.11
N LEU A 411 -16.93 -0.81 6.03
CA LEU A 411 -16.78 -1.86 7.03
C LEU A 411 -17.98 -1.94 7.98
N LEU A 412 -18.57 -0.79 8.36
CA LEU A 412 -19.72 -0.73 9.25
C LEU A 412 -20.98 -1.28 8.58
N VAL A 413 -21.19 -0.93 7.31
CA VAL A 413 -22.27 -1.48 6.48
C VAL A 413 -22.10 -2.99 6.36
N LYS A 414 -20.91 -3.47 6.01
CA LYS A 414 -20.63 -4.91 5.94
C LYS A 414 -20.98 -5.62 7.24
N THR A 415 -20.51 -5.08 8.36
CA THR A 415 -20.74 -5.65 9.69
C THR A 415 -22.23 -5.74 10.01
N ARG A 416 -23.00 -4.69 9.71
CA ARG A 416 -24.45 -4.66 9.93
C ARG A 416 -25.19 -5.65 9.03
N LEU A 417 -24.73 -5.84 7.79
CA LEU A 417 -25.27 -6.86 6.90
C LEU A 417 -24.99 -8.27 7.42
N ASP A 418 -23.78 -8.55 7.91
CA ASP A 418 -23.41 -9.82 8.54
C ASP A 418 -24.23 -10.09 9.83
N LEU A 419 -24.75 -9.03 10.48
CA LEU A 419 -25.69 -9.10 11.61
C LEU A 419 -27.17 -9.20 11.20
N GLY A 420 -27.49 -9.23 9.90
CA GLY A 420 -28.86 -9.22 9.40
C GLY A 420 -29.60 -7.87 9.56
N GLN A 421 -28.87 -6.79 9.83
CA GLN A 421 -29.40 -5.46 10.12
C GLN A 421 -29.38 -4.54 8.89
N ALA A 422 -29.95 -4.99 7.77
CA ALA A 422 -29.92 -4.25 6.50
C ALA A 422 -30.52 -2.82 6.61
N GLU A 423 -31.54 -2.62 7.45
CA GLU A 423 -32.12 -1.29 7.66
C GLU A 423 -31.13 -0.33 8.33
N GLN A 424 -30.34 -0.82 9.30
CA GLN A 424 -29.30 0.00 9.95
C GLN A 424 -28.09 0.18 9.04
N ALA A 425 -27.78 -0.81 8.20
CA ALA A 425 -26.76 -0.70 7.18
C ALA A 425 -27.09 0.48 6.24
N ALA A 426 -28.32 0.60 5.75
CA ALA A 426 -28.78 1.70 4.89
C ALA A 426 -28.73 3.10 5.56
N LYS A 427 -28.78 3.16 6.90
CA LYS A 427 -28.70 4.41 7.67
C LYS A 427 -27.25 4.83 7.98
N THR A 428 -26.25 4.09 7.51
CA THR A 428 -24.85 4.41 7.80
C THR A 428 -24.47 5.75 7.17
N PRO A 429 -23.96 6.73 7.95
CA PRO A 429 -23.48 8.00 7.40
C PRO A 429 -22.35 7.80 6.40
N GLY A 430 -22.24 8.68 5.39
CA GLY A 430 -21.15 8.64 4.40
C GLY A 430 -21.25 7.51 3.36
N LEU A 431 -22.37 6.80 3.31
CA LEU A 431 -22.65 5.81 2.27
C LEU A 431 -22.70 6.43 0.88
N SER A 432 -22.02 5.82 -0.09
CA SER A 432 -22.18 6.22 -1.49
C SER A 432 -23.62 5.96 -1.97
N PRO A 433 -24.13 6.75 -2.93
CA PRO A 433 -25.48 6.57 -3.48
C PRO A 433 -25.73 5.16 -4.01
N ASP A 434 -24.74 4.55 -4.68
CA ASP A 434 -24.87 3.22 -5.27
C ASP A 434 -24.97 2.11 -4.23
N VAL A 435 -24.18 2.16 -3.16
CA VAL A 435 -24.26 1.18 -2.05
C VAL A 435 -25.60 1.33 -1.32
N ARG A 436 -26.03 2.57 -1.05
CA ARG A 436 -27.33 2.83 -0.41
C ARG A 436 -28.48 2.30 -1.27
N ARG A 437 -28.47 2.61 -2.58
CA ARG A 437 -29.45 2.10 -3.55
C ARG A 437 -29.47 0.57 -3.59
N TYR A 438 -28.31 -0.09 -3.56
CA TYR A 438 -28.25 -1.54 -3.52
C TYR A 438 -28.96 -2.10 -2.28
N ILE A 439 -28.63 -1.60 -1.08
CA ILE A 439 -29.24 -2.08 0.16
C ILE A 439 -30.75 -1.86 0.13
N VAL A 440 -31.19 -0.68 -0.31
CA VAL A 440 -32.61 -0.31 -0.37
C VAL A 440 -33.38 -1.17 -1.38
N SER A 441 -32.87 -1.32 -2.60
CA SER A 441 -33.58 -2.02 -3.68
C SER A 441 -33.54 -3.55 -3.55
N VAL A 442 -32.40 -4.09 -3.12
CA VAL A 442 -32.14 -5.54 -3.10
C VAL A 442 -32.43 -6.15 -1.73
N LEU A 443 -31.86 -5.58 -0.65
CA LEU A 443 -31.78 -6.26 0.64
C LEU A 443 -32.99 -5.98 1.55
N LEU A 444 -33.62 -4.82 1.42
CA LEU A 444 -34.70 -4.42 2.33
C LEU A 444 -36.07 -5.01 1.97
N PRO A 445 -36.81 -5.56 2.96
CA PRO A 445 -38.21 -5.90 2.77
C PRO A 445 -39.08 -4.63 2.73
N THR A 446 -40.29 -4.75 2.16
CA THR A 446 -41.21 -3.61 1.97
C THR A 446 -41.55 -2.90 3.28
N VAL A 447 -41.70 -3.65 4.38
CA VAL A 447 -41.97 -3.09 5.71
C VAL A 447 -40.84 -2.17 6.19
N ALA A 448 -39.58 -2.46 5.85
CA ALA A 448 -38.45 -1.60 6.18
C ALA A 448 -38.44 -0.33 5.32
N LEU A 449 -38.79 -0.43 4.04
CA LEU A 449 -38.93 0.73 3.16
C LEU A 449 -39.95 1.72 3.73
N VAL A 450 -41.13 1.25 4.15
CA VAL A 450 -42.17 2.11 4.75
C VAL A 450 -41.66 2.86 5.98
N ARG A 451 -40.84 2.22 6.83
CA ARG A 451 -40.21 2.90 7.97
C ARG A 451 -39.18 3.94 7.51
N LEU A 452 -38.33 3.59 6.55
CA LEU A 452 -37.27 4.48 6.05
C LEU A 452 -37.80 5.73 5.32
N GLN A 453 -39.03 5.70 4.81
CA GLN A 453 -39.70 6.88 4.24
C GLN A 453 -39.89 8.01 5.26
N LYS A 454 -39.80 7.70 6.56
CA LYS A 454 -39.87 8.67 7.67
C LYS A 454 -38.49 9.05 8.20
N SER A 455 -37.41 8.63 7.53
CA SER A 455 -36.04 8.96 7.92
C SER A 455 -35.79 10.47 7.85
N LYS A 456 -34.99 10.99 8.79
CA LYS A 456 -34.48 12.37 8.74
C LYS A 456 -33.44 12.57 7.63
N ASN A 457 -32.79 11.49 7.18
CA ASN A 457 -31.93 11.52 5.99
C ASN A 457 -32.84 11.55 4.75
N LEU A 458 -32.92 12.72 4.10
CA LEU A 458 -33.81 12.97 2.96
C LEU A 458 -33.47 12.11 1.74
N GLU A 459 -32.19 11.86 1.48
CA GLU A 459 -31.76 10.99 0.38
C GLU A 459 -32.22 9.56 0.61
N LEU A 460 -31.98 9.00 1.80
CA LEU A 460 -32.43 7.66 2.17
C LEU A 460 -33.96 7.54 2.13
N ALA A 461 -34.67 8.57 2.60
CA ALA A 461 -36.12 8.60 2.54
C ALA A 461 -36.62 8.64 1.08
N SER A 462 -35.94 9.37 0.19
CA SER A 462 -36.24 9.42 -1.24
C SER A 462 -36.04 8.05 -1.90
N ASP A 463 -34.88 7.42 -1.70
CA ASP A 463 -34.57 6.09 -2.24
C ASP A 463 -35.58 5.04 -1.76
N ALA A 464 -35.97 5.08 -0.48
CA ALA A 464 -36.96 4.17 0.09
C ALA A 464 -38.37 4.40 -0.46
N ARG A 465 -38.76 5.64 -0.79
CA ARG A 465 -40.04 5.93 -1.47
C ARG A 465 -40.01 5.41 -2.90
N LEU A 466 -38.92 5.66 -3.62
CA LEU A 466 -38.77 5.24 -5.00
C LEU A 466 -38.81 3.72 -5.17
N GLU A 467 -38.08 2.96 -4.35
CA GLU A 467 -38.16 1.49 -4.39
C GLU A 467 -39.56 0.99 -3.97
N HIS A 468 -40.20 1.62 -2.98
CA HIS A 468 -41.55 1.22 -2.59
C HIS A 468 -42.57 1.49 -3.72
N ALA A 469 -42.46 2.63 -4.42
CA ALA A 469 -43.25 2.94 -5.60
C ALA A 469 -43.01 1.90 -6.71
N ALA A 470 -41.77 1.51 -6.96
CA ALA A 470 -41.45 0.44 -7.92
C ALA A 470 -42.09 -0.90 -7.55
N ARG A 471 -42.15 -1.25 -6.25
CA ARG A 471 -42.83 -2.46 -5.77
C ARG A 471 -44.34 -2.42 -5.97
N LEU A 472 -44.95 -1.27 -5.69
CA LEU A 472 -46.37 -1.05 -5.94
C LEU A 472 -46.67 -1.14 -7.44
N ALA A 473 -45.94 -0.41 -8.27
CA ALA A 473 -46.05 -0.43 -9.73
C ALA A 473 -45.97 -1.86 -10.30
N ARG A 474 -44.98 -2.65 -9.86
CA ARG A 474 -44.84 -4.05 -10.32
C ARG A 474 -46.02 -4.94 -9.96
N SER A 475 -46.66 -4.69 -8.84
CA SER A 475 -47.88 -5.41 -8.43
C SER A 475 -49.15 -4.87 -9.10
N GLY A 476 -49.02 -4.00 -10.11
CA GLY A 476 -50.13 -3.37 -10.82
C GLY A 476 -50.74 -2.18 -10.08
N ARG A 477 -50.23 -1.83 -8.90
CA ARG A 477 -50.74 -0.74 -8.04
C ARG A 477 -50.14 0.61 -8.43
N TRP A 478 -50.20 0.95 -9.71
CA TRP A 478 -49.62 2.18 -10.27
C TRP A 478 -50.19 3.47 -9.65
N LYS A 479 -51.49 3.51 -9.36
CA LYS A 479 -52.12 4.66 -8.67
C LYS A 479 -51.54 4.90 -7.28
N ASP A 480 -51.22 3.82 -6.55
CA ASP A 480 -50.63 3.92 -5.22
C ASP A 480 -49.15 4.34 -5.29
N ALA A 481 -48.42 3.86 -6.31
CA ALA A 481 -47.06 4.32 -6.61
C ALA A 481 -47.04 5.84 -6.91
N ALA A 482 -47.99 6.33 -7.71
CA ALA A 482 -48.14 7.75 -8.00
C ALA A 482 -48.41 8.59 -6.74
N LYS A 483 -49.37 8.16 -5.89
CA LYS A 483 -49.68 8.83 -4.62
C LYS A 483 -48.47 8.92 -3.70
N LEU A 484 -47.63 7.88 -3.68
CA LEU A 484 -46.42 7.86 -2.85
C LEU A 484 -45.38 8.91 -3.29
N MET A 485 -45.28 9.17 -4.60
CA MET A 485 -44.33 10.12 -5.16
C MET A 485 -44.84 11.55 -5.21
N ASP A 486 -46.15 11.78 -5.14
CA ASP A 486 -46.79 13.07 -5.45
C ASP A 486 -46.22 14.28 -4.68
N ARG A 487 -45.85 14.06 -3.41
CA ARG A 487 -45.31 15.12 -2.55
C ARG A 487 -43.80 15.30 -2.66
N VAL A 488 -43.10 14.39 -3.33
CA VAL A 488 -41.63 14.32 -3.36
C VAL A 488 -41.09 14.58 -4.76
N ASP A 489 -41.74 14.01 -5.76
CA ASP A 489 -41.41 14.18 -7.17
C ASP A 489 -42.71 14.15 -7.99
N PRO A 490 -43.40 15.31 -8.14
CA PRO A 490 -44.65 15.42 -8.89
C PRO A 490 -44.50 15.00 -10.34
N GLY A 491 -43.32 15.22 -10.93
CA GLY A 491 -43.00 14.81 -12.30
C GLY A 491 -43.05 13.28 -12.44
N ARG A 492 -42.36 12.56 -11.55
CA ARG A 492 -42.42 11.09 -11.53
C ARG A 492 -43.80 10.57 -11.13
N ALA A 493 -44.51 11.25 -10.24
CA ALA A 493 -45.89 10.91 -9.91
C ALA A 493 -46.80 10.97 -11.15
N ALA A 494 -46.65 11.99 -12.01
CA ALA A 494 -47.38 12.09 -13.27
C ALA A 494 -47.07 10.92 -14.22
N LEU A 495 -45.80 10.50 -14.31
CA LEU A 495 -45.40 9.32 -15.09
C LEU A 495 -46.08 8.04 -14.57
N TYR A 496 -46.14 7.84 -13.25
CA TYR A 496 -46.87 6.71 -12.67
C TYR A 496 -48.38 6.77 -12.90
N ARG A 497 -49.00 7.96 -12.89
CA ARG A 497 -50.42 8.12 -13.25
C ARG A 497 -50.68 7.76 -14.70
N HIS A 498 -49.80 8.18 -15.61
CA HIS A 498 -49.92 7.85 -17.03
C HIS A 498 -49.80 6.34 -17.26
N ALA A 499 -48.81 5.68 -16.64
CA ALA A 499 -48.70 4.23 -16.66
C ALA A 499 -49.95 3.53 -16.09
N ALA A 500 -50.53 4.07 -15.01
CA ALA A 500 -51.76 3.55 -14.42
C ALA A 500 -52.94 3.63 -15.40
N GLU A 501 -53.04 4.72 -16.14
CA GLU A 501 -54.12 4.96 -17.11
C GLU A 501 -54.01 4.03 -18.31
N LEU A 502 -52.82 3.93 -18.91
CA LEU A 502 -52.57 3.00 -20.01
C LEU A 502 -52.81 1.54 -19.59
N THR A 503 -52.38 1.16 -18.39
CA THR A 503 -52.64 -0.18 -17.84
C THR A 503 -54.15 -0.42 -17.65
N ARG A 504 -54.90 0.58 -17.17
CA ARG A 504 -56.36 0.49 -16.97
C ARG A 504 -57.13 0.34 -18.28
N GLN A 505 -56.68 1.04 -19.33
CA GLN A 505 -57.27 0.98 -20.66
C GLN A 505 -56.93 -0.32 -21.42
N GLY A 506 -55.96 -1.10 -20.93
CA GLY A 506 -55.43 -2.24 -21.68
C GLY A 506 -54.60 -1.83 -22.91
N ALA A 507 -54.14 -0.57 -22.96
CA ALA A 507 -53.34 0.03 -24.02
C ALA A 507 -51.88 -0.44 -23.94
N TRP A 508 -51.64 -1.74 -24.17
CA TRP A 508 -50.35 -2.39 -23.93
C TRP A 508 -49.24 -1.89 -24.87
N LEU A 509 -49.57 -1.53 -26.12
CA LEU A 509 -48.59 -1.03 -27.08
C LEU A 509 -48.11 0.38 -26.68
N GLU A 510 -49.05 1.26 -26.34
CA GLU A 510 -48.78 2.60 -25.83
C GLU A 510 -48.01 2.54 -24.52
N LEU A 511 -48.35 1.59 -23.64
CA LEU A 511 -47.61 1.37 -22.40
C LEU A 511 -46.16 0.91 -22.66
N ALA A 512 -45.95 0.05 -23.66
CA ALA A 512 -44.62 -0.43 -24.03
C ALA A 512 -43.75 0.71 -24.55
N ARG A 513 -44.28 1.51 -25.50
CA ARG A 513 -43.62 2.70 -26.05
C ARG A 513 -43.33 3.73 -24.96
N PHE A 514 -44.31 3.97 -24.08
CA PHE A 514 -44.14 4.85 -22.93
C PHE A 514 -42.97 4.42 -22.04
N PHE A 515 -42.88 3.13 -21.67
CA PHE A 515 -41.75 2.65 -20.86
C PHE A 515 -40.40 2.79 -21.56
N GLU A 516 -40.33 2.50 -22.86
CA GLU A 516 -39.09 2.64 -23.63
C GLU A 516 -38.62 4.10 -23.68
N ASP A 517 -39.55 5.05 -23.75
CA ASP A 517 -39.27 6.48 -23.80
C ASP A 517 -38.84 7.08 -22.46
N GLN A 518 -39.13 6.42 -21.33
CA GLN A 518 -38.82 6.99 -20.01
C GLN A 518 -37.32 7.00 -19.69
N ARG A 519 -36.50 6.12 -20.28
CA ARG A 519 -35.02 6.11 -20.14
C ARG A 519 -34.51 6.33 -18.69
N GLY A 520 -35.06 5.61 -17.73
CA GLY A 520 -34.66 5.72 -16.32
C GLY A 520 -35.45 6.74 -15.47
N ARG A 521 -36.39 7.50 -16.04
CA ARG A 521 -37.16 8.54 -15.32
C ARG A 521 -38.18 7.97 -14.32
N LEU A 522 -38.72 6.77 -14.55
CA LEU A 522 -39.70 6.15 -13.65
C LEU A 522 -39.04 5.55 -12.41
N PHE A 523 -37.81 5.06 -12.54
CA PHE A 523 -37.12 4.39 -11.45
C PHE A 523 -35.78 5.09 -11.16
N PHE A 524 -34.72 4.31 -11.01
CA PHE A 524 -33.43 4.79 -10.53
C PHE A 524 -32.44 5.13 -11.66
N GLY A 525 -32.90 5.45 -12.87
CA GLY A 525 -32.01 5.81 -13.98
C GLY A 525 -31.31 4.63 -14.67
N ASP A 526 -30.87 4.85 -15.91
CA ASP A 526 -29.97 3.96 -16.67
C ASP A 526 -28.51 4.15 -16.20
N ASN A 527 -28.17 3.68 -15.00
CA ASN A 527 -26.79 3.69 -14.50
C ASN A 527 -26.09 2.36 -14.86
N THR A 528 -25.27 2.39 -15.91
CA THR A 528 -24.52 1.23 -16.41
C THR A 528 -23.47 0.74 -15.40
N ALA A 529 -22.84 1.62 -14.62
CA ALA A 529 -21.86 1.25 -13.59
C ALA A 529 -22.52 0.48 -12.44
N PHE A 530 -23.64 1.01 -11.91
CA PHE A 530 -24.46 0.30 -10.91
C PHE A 530 -24.92 -1.06 -11.43
N TYR A 531 -25.46 -1.11 -12.67
CA TYR A 531 -25.90 -2.37 -13.28
C TYR A 531 -24.76 -3.40 -13.38
N ARG A 532 -23.58 -3.00 -13.87
CA ARG A 532 -22.42 -3.89 -13.97
C ARG A 532 -22.04 -4.46 -12.61
N GLY A 533 -21.99 -3.62 -11.58
CA GLY A 533 -21.72 -4.08 -10.20
C GLY A 533 -22.77 -5.08 -9.71
N VAL A 534 -24.06 -4.74 -9.81
CA VAL A 534 -25.16 -5.61 -9.37
C VAL A 534 -25.16 -6.94 -10.11
N SER A 535 -24.91 -6.89 -11.42
CA SER A 535 -24.87 -8.07 -12.27
C SER A 535 -23.68 -8.99 -11.95
N SER A 536 -22.48 -8.45 -11.72
CA SER A 536 -21.32 -9.25 -11.32
C SER A 536 -21.57 -9.93 -9.98
N ARG A 537 -22.20 -9.21 -9.04
CA ARG A 537 -22.59 -9.78 -7.74
C ARG A 537 -23.63 -10.90 -7.89
N TRP A 538 -24.66 -10.70 -8.71
CA TRP A 538 -25.65 -11.73 -9.00
C TRP A 538 -25.01 -13.03 -9.49
N GLU A 539 -24.04 -12.93 -10.42
CA GLU A 539 -23.30 -14.08 -10.93
C GLU A 539 -22.52 -14.80 -9.82
N SER A 540 -21.80 -14.05 -8.99
CA SER A 540 -20.99 -14.62 -7.89
C SER A 540 -21.81 -15.33 -6.81
N LEU A 541 -23.12 -15.04 -6.75
CA LEU A 541 -24.04 -15.49 -5.71
C LEU A 541 -25.01 -16.59 -6.19
N SER A 542 -24.74 -17.21 -7.34
CA SER A 542 -25.64 -18.15 -8.03
C SER A 542 -26.39 -19.08 -7.07
N GLY A 543 -27.73 -19.07 -7.15
CA GLY A 543 -28.63 -19.89 -6.33
C GLY A 543 -29.00 -19.33 -4.95
N SER A 544 -28.30 -18.29 -4.45
CA SER A 544 -28.57 -17.70 -3.13
C SER A 544 -29.88 -16.90 -3.06
N LYS A 545 -30.34 -16.60 -1.84
CA LYS A 545 -31.46 -15.69 -1.58
C LYS A 545 -31.21 -14.29 -2.13
N GLU A 546 -29.98 -13.79 -1.99
CA GLU A 546 -29.60 -12.45 -2.46
C GLU A 546 -29.60 -12.39 -3.99
N ALA A 547 -29.14 -13.43 -4.70
CA ALA A 547 -29.24 -13.49 -6.16
C ALA A 547 -30.70 -13.38 -6.64
N LYS A 548 -31.65 -14.05 -5.96
CA LYS A 548 -33.09 -13.91 -6.26
C LYS A 548 -33.61 -12.49 -6.00
N GLN A 549 -33.13 -11.85 -4.94
CA GLN A 549 -33.49 -10.47 -4.63
C GLN A 549 -32.94 -9.48 -5.68
N ILE A 550 -31.71 -9.69 -6.14
CA ILE A 550 -31.10 -8.90 -7.23
C ILE A 550 -31.92 -9.03 -8.50
N GLN A 551 -32.24 -10.26 -8.93
CA GLN A 551 -33.10 -10.51 -10.08
C GLN A 551 -34.44 -9.78 -9.92
N GLY A 552 -35.05 -9.89 -8.75
CA GLY A 552 -36.30 -9.21 -8.42
C GLY A 552 -36.19 -7.69 -8.54
N ALA A 553 -35.09 -7.08 -8.08
CA ALA A 553 -34.87 -5.64 -8.18
C ALA A 553 -34.70 -5.18 -9.64
N LEU A 554 -33.87 -5.87 -10.42
CA LEU A 554 -33.60 -5.54 -11.84
C LEU A 554 -34.87 -5.65 -12.70
N VAL A 555 -35.62 -6.75 -12.58
CA VAL A 555 -36.89 -6.98 -13.28
C VAL A 555 -37.95 -5.93 -12.93
N ARG A 556 -37.91 -5.37 -11.72
CA ARG A 556 -38.92 -4.42 -11.25
C ARG A 556 -38.67 -2.99 -11.69
N SER A 557 -37.40 -2.62 -11.83
CA SER A 557 -36.96 -1.23 -11.89
C SER A 557 -36.27 -0.86 -13.19
N THR A 558 -36.28 -1.75 -14.19
CA THR A 558 -35.73 -1.49 -15.53
C THR A 558 -36.87 -1.23 -16.51
N GLU A 559 -37.05 0.02 -16.98
CA GLU A 559 -38.19 0.33 -17.85
C GLU A 559 -38.17 -0.47 -19.15
N ARG A 560 -37.00 -0.68 -19.76
CA ARG A 560 -36.88 -1.51 -20.97
C ARG A 560 -37.38 -2.94 -20.77
N TRP A 561 -37.20 -3.51 -19.57
CA TRP A 561 -37.76 -4.83 -19.27
C TRP A 561 -39.29 -4.79 -19.21
N LEU A 562 -39.86 -3.76 -18.59
CA LEU A 562 -41.31 -3.56 -18.55
C LEU A 562 -41.90 -3.27 -19.94
N ALA A 563 -41.18 -2.52 -20.79
CA ALA A 563 -41.54 -2.29 -22.19
C ALA A 563 -41.61 -3.62 -22.94
N LEU A 564 -40.59 -4.47 -22.79
CA LEU A 564 -40.55 -5.78 -23.43
C LEU A 564 -41.68 -6.72 -22.97
N GLU A 565 -42.04 -6.69 -21.68
CA GLU A 565 -43.21 -7.41 -21.17
C GLU A 565 -44.53 -6.90 -21.79
N ALA A 566 -44.68 -5.58 -21.94
CA ALA A 566 -45.87 -4.95 -22.51
C ALA A 566 -45.99 -5.22 -24.03
N TYR A 567 -44.90 -5.08 -24.80
CA TYR A 567 -44.85 -5.48 -26.21
C TYR A 567 -45.22 -6.95 -26.39
N THR A 568 -44.64 -7.84 -25.57
CA THR A 568 -44.93 -9.27 -25.64
C THR A 568 -46.41 -9.56 -25.38
N ARG A 569 -47.04 -8.86 -24.42
CA ARG A 569 -48.48 -9.00 -24.15
C ARG A 569 -49.32 -8.55 -25.34
N TRP A 570 -49.00 -7.39 -25.92
CA TRP A 570 -49.72 -6.87 -27.08
C TRP A 570 -49.60 -7.81 -28.28
N LEU A 571 -48.38 -8.24 -28.63
CA LEU A 571 -48.12 -9.14 -29.77
C LEU A 571 -48.83 -10.49 -29.62
N VAL A 572 -48.86 -11.06 -28.41
CA VAL A 572 -49.58 -12.31 -28.13
C VAL A 572 -51.09 -12.16 -28.32
N ALA A 573 -51.65 -11.01 -27.98
CA ALA A 573 -53.07 -10.73 -28.17
C ALA A 573 -53.43 -10.36 -29.62
N HIS A 574 -52.46 -9.83 -30.39
CA HIS A 574 -52.67 -9.28 -31.72
C HIS A 574 -51.67 -9.85 -32.77
N PRO A 575 -51.51 -11.19 -32.90
CA PRO A 575 -50.48 -11.76 -33.76
C PRO A 575 -50.74 -11.56 -35.26
N ASN A 576 -51.97 -11.20 -35.65
CA ASN A 576 -52.39 -11.02 -37.05
C ASN A 576 -52.74 -9.55 -37.36
N ASP A 577 -52.45 -8.64 -36.44
CA ASP A 577 -52.68 -7.22 -36.65
C ASP A 577 -51.73 -6.68 -37.76
N PRO A 578 -52.18 -5.78 -38.64
CA PRO A 578 -51.35 -5.20 -39.69
C PRO A 578 -50.02 -4.63 -39.19
N ASP A 579 -50.00 -4.08 -37.97
CA ASP A 579 -48.82 -3.43 -37.38
C ASP A 579 -47.92 -4.43 -36.63
N ALA A 580 -48.30 -5.71 -36.52
CA ALA A 580 -47.61 -6.66 -35.63
C ALA A 580 -46.14 -6.89 -36.02
N ARG A 581 -45.79 -6.74 -37.31
CA ARG A 581 -44.41 -6.84 -37.79
C ARG A 581 -43.54 -5.68 -37.31
N ASP A 582 -44.06 -4.47 -37.36
CA ASP A 582 -43.33 -3.26 -36.94
C ASP A 582 -43.17 -3.24 -35.42
N VAL A 583 -44.24 -3.60 -34.70
CA VAL A 583 -44.20 -3.75 -33.23
C VAL A 583 -43.23 -4.86 -32.81
N LEU A 584 -43.14 -5.96 -33.56
CA LEU A 584 -42.11 -6.98 -33.32
C LEU A 584 -40.69 -6.42 -33.52
N GLY A 585 -40.49 -5.57 -34.52
CA GLY A 585 -39.23 -4.84 -34.74
C GLY A 585 -38.86 -3.92 -33.56
N GLU A 586 -39.84 -3.17 -33.02
CA GLU A 586 -39.66 -2.37 -31.80
C GLU A 586 -39.25 -3.25 -30.62
N ALA A 587 -39.95 -4.37 -30.39
CA ALA A 587 -39.67 -5.31 -29.32
C ALA A 587 -38.27 -5.97 -29.44
N ASP A 588 -37.87 -6.36 -30.65
CA ASP A 588 -36.53 -6.91 -30.94
C ASP A 588 -35.44 -5.83 -30.68
N GLY A 589 -35.72 -4.56 -30.99
CA GLY A 589 -34.86 -3.44 -30.65
C GLY A 589 -34.65 -3.27 -29.14
N VAL A 590 -35.74 -3.34 -28.35
CA VAL A 590 -35.66 -3.30 -26.88
C VAL A 590 -34.89 -4.50 -26.33
N TYR A 591 -35.15 -5.71 -26.86
CA TYR A 591 -34.43 -6.93 -26.50
C TYR A 591 -32.92 -6.76 -26.69
N SER A 592 -32.50 -6.28 -27.87
CA SER A 592 -31.10 -6.05 -28.22
C SER A 592 -30.43 -5.02 -27.31
N ARG A 593 -31.12 -3.90 -27.01
CA ARG A 593 -30.61 -2.89 -26.07
C ARG A 593 -30.40 -3.46 -24.67
N LEU A 594 -31.30 -4.29 -24.18
CA LEU A 594 -31.15 -4.97 -22.87
C LEU A 594 -29.98 -5.95 -22.85
N THR A 595 -29.82 -6.76 -23.91
CA THR A 595 -28.66 -7.68 -24.03
C THR A 595 -27.34 -6.91 -23.99
N ASN A 596 -27.29 -5.75 -24.65
CA ASN A 596 -26.08 -4.94 -24.75
C ASN A 596 -25.90 -3.92 -23.61
N PHE A 597 -26.84 -3.82 -22.66
CA PHE A 597 -26.85 -2.78 -21.63
C PHE A 597 -25.57 -2.74 -20.76
N GLY A 598 -24.94 -3.89 -20.53
CA GLY A 598 -23.67 -4.00 -19.80
C GLY A 598 -22.42 -3.95 -20.67
N GLY A 599 -22.55 -4.09 -22.00
CA GLY A 599 -21.41 -4.27 -22.90
C GLY A 599 -20.76 -5.66 -22.86
N GLY A 600 -21.50 -6.71 -22.47
CA GLY A 600 -20.95 -8.07 -22.42
C GLY A 600 -22.03 -9.15 -22.22
N GLU A 601 -21.78 -10.35 -22.75
CA GLU A 601 -22.72 -11.48 -22.69
C GLU A 601 -22.80 -12.15 -21.30
N TRP A 602 -21.83 -11.88 -20.43
CA TRP A 602 -21.77 -12.43 -19.07
C TRP A 602 -22.67 -11.71 -18.07
N PHE A 603 -23.26 -10.56 -18.44
CA PHE A 603 -24.11 -9.79 -17.54
C PHE A 603 -25.56 -10.32 -17.48
N PHE A 604 -26.29 -9.87 -16.46
CA PHE A 604 -27.58 -10.39 -16.01
C PHE A 604 -28.59 -10.47 -17.14
N TRP A 605 -28.83 -9.39 -17.89
CA TRP A 605 -29.87 -9.38 -18.93
C TRP A 605 -29.59 -10.41 -20.04
N SER A 606 -28.33 -10.52 -20.49
CA SER A 606 -27.90 -11.49 -21.50
C SER A 606 -28.17 -12.95 -21.08
N LYS A 607 -28.07 -13.26 -19.78
CA LYS A 607 -28.34 -14.60 -19.22
C LYS A 607 -29.82 -14.79 -18.89
N TYR A 608 -30.41 -13.85 -18.17
CA TYR A 608 -31.79 -13.89 -17.71
C TYR A 608 -32.78 -13.98 -18.87
N GLN A 609 -32.55 -13.23 -19.96
CA GLN A 609 -33.40 -13.25 -21.14
C GLN A 609 -33.49 -14.65 -21.77
N LYS A 610 -32.39 -15.43 -21.81
CA LYS A 610 -32.37 -16.78 -22.39
C LYS A 610 -33.32 -17.75 -21.67
N GLN A 611 -33.55 -17.52 -20.39
CA GLN A 611 -34.36 -18.38 -19.51
C GLN A 611 -35.75 -17.79 -19.20
N SER A 612 -36.03 -16.58 -19.67
CA SER A 612 -37.25 -15.88 -19.29
C SER A 612 -38.48 -16.37 -20.07
N PRO A 613 -39.59 -16.69 -19.38
CA PRO A 613 -40.86 -17.03 -20.04
C PRO A 613 -41.39 -15.92 -20.96
N THR A 614 -41.12 -14.66 -20.65
CA THR A 614 -41.50 -13.51 -21.50
C THR A 614 -40.82 -13.61 -22.87
N ILE A 615 -39.50 -13.86 -22.87
CA ILE A 615 -38.74 -14.00 -24.12
C ILE A 615 -39.16 -15.24 -24.90
N ALA A 616 -39.43 -16.37 -24.21
CA ALA A 616 -39.95 -17.56 -24.87
C ALA A 616 -41.29 -17.28 -25.60
N ARG A 617 -42.19 -16.51 -24.97
CA ARG A 617 -43.44 -16.08 -25.58
C ARG A 617 -43.22 -15.14 -26.76
N LEU A 618 -42.34 -14.15 -26.61
CA LEU A 618 -41.98 -13.21 -27.69
C LEU A 618 -41.43 -13.95 -28.91
N ARG A 619 -40.52 -14.91 -28.72
CA ARG A 619 -39.98 -15.75 -29.80
C ARG A 619 -41.06 -16.59 -30.47
N LYS A 620 -41.96 -17.19 -29.69
CA LYS A 620 -43.07 -18.00 -30.22
C LYS A 620 -44.00 -17.16 -31.11
N VAL A 621 -44.44 -15.99 -30.62
CA VAL A 621 -45.33 -15.13 -31.40
C VAL A 621 -44.62 -14.49 -32.59
N GLY A 622 -43.34 -14.11 -32.43
CA GLY A 622 -42.54 -13.57 -33.52
C GLY A 622 -42.34 -14.57 -34.66
N LYS A 623 -42.26 -15.87 -34.38
CA LYS A 623 -42.25 -16.91 -35.42
C LYS A 623 -43.57 -16.96 -36.20
N ALA A 624 -44.71 -16.83 -35.53
CA ALA A 624 -46.02 -16.82 -36.18
C ALA A 624 -46.20 -15.58 -37.08
N ILE A 625 -45.88 -14.39 -36.57
CA ILE A 625 -45.96 -13.12 -37.32
C ILE A 625 -45.10 -13.19 -38.59
N ARG A 626 -43.85 -13.66 -38.48
CA ARG A 626 -42.95 -13.80 -39.64
C ARG A 626 -43.44 -14.84 -40.66
N ALA A 627 -44.10 -15.90 -40.21
CA ALA A 627 -44.64 -16.93 -41.09
C ALA A 627 -45.89 -16.46 -41.88
N HIS A 628 -46.65 -15.50 -41.35
CA HIS A 628 -47.81 -14.90 -42.04
C HIS A 628 -47.42 -13.77 -43.01
N SER A 629 -46.17 -13.33 -42.99
CA SER A 629 -45.65 -12.24 -43.82
C SER A 629 -44.88 -12.72 -45.06
N LEU A 630 -44.80 -14.04 -45.25
CA LEU A 630 -44.25 -14.75 -46.41
C LEU A 630 -45.42 -15.36 -47.19
#